data_AF-A0A3D4FM39-F1
#
_entry.id   AF-A0A3D4FM39-F1
#
_cell.length_a   1.000
_cell.length_b   1.000
_cell.length_c   1.000
_cell.angle_alpha   90.00
_cell.angle_beta   90.00
_cell.angle_gamma   90.00
#
_symmetry.space_group_name_H-M   'P 1'
#
loop_
_entity.id
_entity.type
_entity.pdbx_description
1 polymer ?
#
loop_
_entity_poly.entity_id
_entity_poly.type
_entity_poly.pdbx_seq_one_letter_code
_entity_poly.pdbx_strand_id
1 'polypeptide(L)'
;MSLRLLYSDNIDGYNKYGLISFVKYSDFIRVLKELGNYELVNSMNWNLTEENRCIYVQKAGTLITLSSGEKMDEFIVNDKKFSVSEKIKIPFLGGIYQSDLLIINDRTYSELERELKKINFYGIKADNQENTKVLT
;
A
#
# COMPACT_ATOMS: atom_id res chain seq x y z
N MET A 1 16.27 3.44 -1.74
CA MET A 1 15.04 3.33 -0.92
C MET A 1 14.58 1.87 -0.93
N SER A 2 14.26 1.28 0.22
CA SER A 2 13.75 -0.10 0.30
C SER A 2 12.54 -0.21 1.22
N LEU A 3 11.56 -1.02 0.81
CA LEU A 3 10.36 -1.36 1.58
C LEU A 3 10.28 -2.87 1.74
N ARG A 4 9.91 -3.33 2.93
CA ARG A 4 9.57 -4.73 3.13
C ARG A 4 8.06 -4.90 3.05
N LEU A 5 7.62 -5.73 2.13
CA LEU A 5 6.21 -6.04 1.92
C LEU A 5 5.92 -7.42 2.51
N LEU A 6 4.77 -7.55 3.17
CA LEU A 6 4.17 -8.87 3.39
C LEU A 6 3.15 -9.11 2.29
N TYR A 7 2.98 -10.35 1.86
CA TYR A 7 1.92 -10.70 0.91
C TYR A 7 1.36 -12.09 1.22
N SER A 8 0.09 -12.30 0.83
CA SER A 8 -0.55 -13.61 0.91
C SER A 8 -0.67 -14.23 -0.48
N ASP A 9 -0.28 -15.50 -0.60
CA ASP A 9 -0.59 -16.36 -1.76
C ASP A 9 -1.92 -17.12 -1.56
N ASN A 10 -2.47 -17.12 -0.34
CA ASN A 10 -3.74 -17.77 -0.02
C ASN A 10 -4.89 -16.86 -0.44
N ILE A 11 -5.33 -17.06 -1.68
CA ILE A 11 -6.61 -16.55 -2.19
C ILE A 11 -7.66 -17.60 -1.83
N ASP A 12 -8.09 -17.64 -0.56
CA ASP A 12 -9.34 -18.35 -0.25
C ASP A 12 -10.48 -17.62 -1.00
N GLY A 13 -11.33 -18.41 -1.66
CA GLY A 13 -12.18 -18.06 -2.81
C GLY A 13 -13.21 -16.94 -2.65
N TYR A 14 -13.07 -16.05 -1.66
CA TYR A 14 -13.85 -14.84 -1.46
C TYR A 14 -13.14 -13.56 -1.92
N ASN A 15 -11.83 -13.57 -2.16
CA ASN A 15 -11.17 -12.41 -2.78
C ASN A 15 -11.27 -12.49 -4.29
N LYS A 16 -12.21 -11.73 -4.85
CA LYS A 16 -12.35 -11.43 -6.29
C LYS A 16 -11.16 -10.62 -6.85
N TYR A 17 -10.12 -10.40 -6.04
CA TYR A 17 -9.05 -9.42 -6.21
C TYR A 17 -7.72 -10.13 -5.94
N GLY A 18 -6.70 -9.85 -6.75
CA GLY A 18 -5.46 -10.62 -6.82
C GLY A 18 -4.56 -10.54 -5.57
N LEU A 19 -3.25 -10.50 -5.78
CA LEU A 19 -2.28 -10.45 -4.69
C LEU A 19 -2.49 -9.18 -3.84
N ILE A 20 -2.64 -9.32 -2.52
CA ILE A 20 -2.67 -8.21 -1.55
C ILE A 20 -1.33 -8.17 -0.82
N SER A 21 -0.76 -6.96 -0.73
CA SER A 21 0.48 -6.71 -0.03
C SER A 21 0.33 -5.66 1.07
N PHE A 22 1.14 -5.77 2.11
CA PHE A 22 1.10 -4.94 3.29
C PHE A 22 2.43 -4.23 3.53
N VAL A 23 2.35 -2.98 3.99
CA VAL A 23 3.50 -2.15 4.37
C VAL A 23 3.29 -1.62 5.78
N LYS A 24 4.36 -1.58 6.57
CA LYS A 24 4.35 -0.89 7.87
C LYS A 24 4.11 0.61 7.68
N TYR A 25 3.23 1.18 8.48
CA TYR A 25 3.00 2.62 8.48
C TYR A 25 4.30 3.41 8.70
N SER A 26 5.16 2.98 9.62
CA SER A 26 6.45 3.65 9.86
C SER A 26 7.39 3.62 8.64
N ASP A 27 7.48 2.48 7.97
CA ASP A 27 8.27 2.32 6.74
C ASP A 27 7.71 3.20 5.60
N PHE A 28 6.38 3.27 5.51
CA PHE A 28 5.68 4.11 4.54
C PHE A 28 5.97 5.60 4.76
N ILE A 29 5.83 6.10 6.00
CA ILE A 29 6.14 7.49 6.35
C ILE A 29 7.61 7.83 6.11
N ARG A 30 8.53 6.92 6.45
CA ARG A 30 9.96 7.09 6.16
C ARG A 30 10.20 7.30 4.67
N VAL A 31 9.61 6.44 3.83
CA VAL A 31 9.74 6.52 2.37
C VAL A 31 9.19 7.84 1.83
N LEU A 32 8.02 8.28 2.28
CA LEU A 32 7.47 9.57 1.85
C LEU A 32 8.42 10.75 2.18
N LYS A 33 9.05 10.73 3.36
CA LYS A 33 10.05 11.73 3.76
C LYS A 33 11.30 11.68 2.88
N GLU A 34 11.85 10.50 2.59
CA GLU A 34 13.01 10.32 1.70
C GLU A 34 12.76 10.85 0.28
N LEU A 35 11.49 10.81 -0.15
CA LEU A 35 11.05 11.31 -1.44
C LEU A 35 10.63 12.79 -1.41
N GLY A 36 10.68 13.45 -0.26
CA GLY A 36 10.33 14.87 -0.11
C GLY A 36 8.82 15.17 -0.09
N ASN A 37 7.96 14.16 0.11
CA ASN A 37 6.50 14.32 0.15
C ASN A 37 6.01 14.76 1.54
N TYR A 38 6.58 15.85 2.07
CA TYR A 38 6.30 16.29 3.44
C TYR A 38 4.86 16.75 3.67
N GLU A 39 4.19 17.30 2.66
CA GLU A 39 2.77 17.68 2.77
C GLU A 39 1.88 16.47 3.05
N LEU A 40 2.07 15.38 2.29
CA LEU A 40 1.36 14.12 2.53
C LEU A 40 1.73 13.53 3.89
N VAL A 41 2.99 13.59 4.29
CA VAL A 41 3.40 13.13 5.63
C VAL A 41 2.67 13.89 6.74
N ASN A 42 2.48 15.20 6.58
CA ASN A 42 1.83 16.05 7.58
C ASN A 42 0.32 15.82 7.65
N SER A 43 -0.32 15.37 6.57
CA SER A 43 -1.75 15.02 6.58
C SER A 43 -2.00 13.63 7.17
N MET A 44 -0.96 12.79 7.26
CA MET A 44 -1.09 11.41 7.72
C MET A 44 -1.13 11.36 9.25
N ASN A 45 -2.14 10.70 9.79
CA ASN A 45 -2.28 10.42 11.22
C ASN A 45 -2.23 8.90 11.47
N TRP A 46 -1.60 8.49 12.56
CA TRP A 46 -1.46 7.06 12.91
C TRP A 46 -2.83 6.37 13.16
N ASN A 47 -3.83 7.13 13.64
CA ASN A 47 -5.22 6.69 13.81
C ASN A 47 -5.86 6.14 12.54
N LEU A 48 -5.33 6.49 11.36
CA LEU A 48 -5.77 5.94 10.08
C LEU A 48 -5.54 4.43 9.97
N THR A 49 -4.65 3.87 10.80
CA THR A 49 -4.29 2.44 10.77
C THR A 49 -4.57 1.70 12.08
N GLU A 50 -5.24 2.34 13.04
CA GLU A 50 -5.67 1.70 14.29
C GLU A 50 -6.84 0.72 14.09
N GLU A 51 -7.07 -0.16 15.06
CA GLU A 51 -8.30 -0.98 15.13
C GLU A 51 -8.67 -1.72 13.82
N ASN A 52 -7.70 -2.41 13.21
CA ASN A 52 -7.87 -3.10 11.92
C ASN A 52 -8.21 -2.17 10.74
N ARG A 53 -7.91 -0.88 10.84
CA ARG A 53 -8.01 0.05 9.71
C ARG A 53 -6.74 0.00 8.87
N CYS A 54 -6.87 0.32 7.59
CA CYS A 54 -5.76 0.40 6.66
C CYS A 54 -5.92 1.58 5.69
N ILE A 55 -4.79 2.04 5.15
CA ILE A 55 -4.78 3.00 4.06
C ILE A 55 -4.54 2.24 2.77
N TYR A 56 -5.40 2.45 1.77
CA TYR A 56 -5.27 1.81 0.46
C TYR A 56 -4.48 2.70 -0.50
N VAL A 57 -3.43 2.15 -1.11
CA VAL A 57 -2.66 2.85 -2.14
C VAL A 57 -3.25 2.54 -3.52
N GLN A 58 -3.77 3.58 -4.18
CA GLN A 58 -4.33 3.48 -5.52
C GLN A 58 -3.24 3.27 -6.57
N LYS A 59 -3.53 2.41 -7.56
CA LYS A 59 -2.63 2.12 -8.68
C LYS A 59 -2.45 3.36 -9.57
N ALA A 60 -1.27 3.47 -10.18
CA ALA A 60 -1.01 4.53 -11.16
C ALA A 60 -1.90 4.31 -12.40
N GLY A 61 -2.39 5.39 -13.02
CA GLY A 61 -3.32 5.30 -14.16
C GLY A 61 -4.82 5.27 -13.81
N THR A 62 -5.20 5.11 -12.53
CA THR A 62 -6.58 5.35 -12.09
C THR A 62 -6.86 6.86 -12.14
N LEU A 63 -7.51 7.30 -13.22
CA LEU A 63 -7.85 8.70 -13.50
C LEU A 63 -9.19 9.11 -12.89
N ILE A 64 -10.13 8.16 -12.77
CA ILE A 64 -11.49 8.40 -12.34
C ILE A 64 -11.96 7.17 -11.56
N THR A 65 -12.03 7.26 -10.22
CA THR A 65 -12.95 6.40 -9.44
C THR A 65 -14.34 6.99 -9.63
N LEU A 66 -14.93 6.77 -10.81
CA LEU A 66 -16.36 7.02 -11.01
C LEU A 66 -17.03 6.13 -9.98
N SER A 67 -17.82 6.75 -9.12
CA SER A 67 -18.67 6.14 -8.10
C SER A 67 -19.69 5.20 -8.75
N SER A 68 -19.21 4.09 -9.30
CA SER A 68 -19.95 3.11 -10.07
C SER A 68 -19.24 1.77 -9.91
N GLY A 69 -19.49 1.08 -8.78
CA GLY A 69 -19.34 -0.37 -8.73
C GLY A 69 -18.67 -0.95 -7.50
N GLU A 70 -17.45 -0.55 -7.15
CA GLU A 70 -16.67 -1.28 -6.14
C GLU A 70 -16.11 -0.32 -5.09
N LYS A 71 -16.93 -0.06 -4.07
CA LYS A 71 -16.45 0.44 -2.79
C LYS A 71 -15.59 -0.66 -2.16
N MET A 72 -14.31 -0.73 -2.53
CA MET A 72 -13.32 -1.47 -1.76
C MET A 72 -13.11 -0.71 -0.44
N ASP A 73 -14.03 -0.92 0.48
CA ASP A 73 -14.01 -0.35 1.82
C ASP A 73 -13.47 -1.38 2.82
N GLU A 74 -13.32 -2.64 2.42
CA GLU A 74 -12.90 -3.74 3.28
C GLU A 74 -12.07 -4.78 2.52
N PHE A 75 -11.09 -5.37 3.21
CA PHE A 75 -10.25 -6.47 2.73
C PHE A 75 -10.26 -7.59 3.77
N ILE A 76 -10.29 -8.85 3.35
CA ILE A 76 -10.20 -10.00 4.25
C ILE A 76 -8.96 -10.81 3.90
N VAL A 77 -8.07 -11.04 4.87
CA VAL A 77 -6.85 -11.83 4.71
C VAL A 77 -6.66 -12.70 5.94
N ASN A 78 -6.56 -14.02 5.77
CA ASN A 78 -6.43 -15.01 6.85
C ASN A 78 -7.44 -14.76 7.99
N ASP A 79 -8.73 -14.65 7.67
CA ASP A 79 -9.84 -14.34 8.59
C ASP A 79 -9.75 -12.99 9.32
N LYS A 80 -8.74 -12.16 9.05
CA LYS A 80 -8.65 -10.78 9.54
C LYS A 80 -9.27 -9.84 8.53
N LYS A 81 -10.20 -9.02 9.02
CA LYS A 81 -10.90 -8.01 8.25
C LYS A 81 -10.23 -6.65 8.44
N PHE A 82 -9.91 -5.97 7.35
CA PHE A 82 -9.32 -4.64 7.31
C PHE A 82 -10.28 -3.65 6.69
N SER A 83 -10.61 -2.56 7.39
CA SER A 83 -11.44 -1.48 6.84
C SER A 83 -10.58 -0.36 6.27
N VAL A 84 -10.91 0.15 5.08
CA VAL A 84 -10.19 1.23 4.45
C VAL A 84 -10.58 2.55 5.10
N SER A 85 -9.62 3.20 5.76
CA SER A 85 -9.81 4.51 6.38
C SER A 85 -9.56 5.65 5.39
N GLU A 86 -8.64 5.45 4.47
CA GLU A 86 -8.20 6.45 3.51
C GLU A 86 -7.68 5.78 2.23
N LYS A 87 -7.84 6.48 1.10
CA LYS A 87 -7.33 6.08 -0.22
C LYS A 87 -6.35 7.13 -0.69
N ILE A 88 -5.10 6.73 -0.93
CA ILE A 88 -4.04 7.65 -1.34
C ILE A 88 -3.49 7.27 -2.70
N LYS A 89 -3.19 8.27 -3.53
CA LYS A 89 -2.53 8.06 -4.82
C LYS A 89 -1.06 8.41 -4.69
N ILE A 90 -0.20 7.47 -5.06
CA ILE A 90 1.24 7.63 -4.92
C ILE A 90 1.92 7.29 -6.25
N PRO A 91 2.70 8.21 -6.83
CA PRO A 91 3.25 8.04 -8.16
C PRO A 91 4.31 6.93 -8.28
N PHE A 92 4.90 6.47 -7.17
CA PHE A 92 6.05 5.55 -7.20
C PHE A 92 5.73 4.09 -6.81
N LEU A 93 4.67 3.84 -6.02
CA LEU A 93 4.30 2.47 -5.59
C LEU A 93 3.31 1.79 -6.55
N GLY A 94 2.62 2.56 -7.40
CA GLY A 94 1.57 2.04 -8.27
C GLY A 94 1.97 1.70 -9.71
N GLY A 95 3.22 1.95 -10.13
CA GLY A 95 3.66 1.78 -11.53
C GLY A 95 4.33 0.42 -11.84
N ILE A 96 4.95 -0.21 -10.85
CA ILE A 96 5.77 -1.43 -11.03
C ILE A 96 5.19 -2.63 -10.27
N TYR A 97 4.42 -2.36 -9.20
CA TYR A 97 3.88 -3.38 -8.31
C TYR A 97 2.38 -3.57 -8.61
N GLN A 98 2.03 -4.68 -9.27
CA GLN A 98 0.66 -4.93 -9.76
C GLN A 98 -0.34 -5.37 -8.66
N SER A 99 0.15 -5.56 -7.43
CA SER A 99 -0.63 -5.98 -6.27
C SER A 99 -1.30 -4.80 -5.58
N ASP A 100 -2.47 -5.04 -4.99
CA ASP A 100 -3.10 -4.06 -4.10
C ASP A 100 -2.26 -3.88 -2.84
N LEU A 101 -2.03 -2.62 -2.45
CA LEU A 101 -1.10 -2.27 -1.38
C LEU A 101 -1.84 -1.59 -0.24
N LEU A 102 -1.75 -2.20 0.94
CA LEU A 102 -2.36 -1.73 2.17
C LEU A 102 -1.27 -1.25 3.14
N ILE A 103 -1.43 -0.04 3.68
CA ILE A 103 -0.63 0.45 4.78
C ILE A 103 -1.36 0.14 6.08
N ILE A 104 -0.68 -0.55 6.98
CA ILE A 104 -1.23 -0.97 8.28
C ILE A 104 -0.27 -0.55 9.39
N ASN A 105 -0.77 -0.49 10.63
CA ASN A 105 0.08 -0.17 11.76
C ASN A 105 1.17 -1.25 11.98
N ASP A 106 2.26 -0.84 12.60
CA ASP A 106 3.44 -1.68 12.79
C ASP A 106 3.19 -2.95 13.63
N ARG A 107 2.26 -2.87 14.60
CA ARG A 107 1.89 -4.00 15.46
C ARG A 107 1.18 -5.08 14.64
N THR A 108 0.12 -4.69 13.92
CA THR A 108 -0.65 -5.60 13.07
C THR A 108 0.23 -6.20 11.97
N TYR A 109 1.15 -5.43 11.40
CA TYR A 109 2.15 -5.97 10.48
C TYR A 109 3.00 -7.06 11.13
N SER A 110 3.50 -6.82 12.35
CA SER A 110 4.39 -7.77 13.05
C SER A 110 3.65 -9.07 13.42
N GLU A 111 2.35 -9.00 13.67
CA GLU A 111 1.49 -10.18 13.84
C GLU A 111 1.36 -10.98 12.54
N LEU A 112 1.05 -10.30 11.43
CA LEU A 112 0.98 -10.91 10.09
C LEU A 112 2.31 -11.45 9.57
N GLU A 113 3.44 -10.90 10.04
CA GLU A 113 4.79 -11.30 9.61
C GLU A 113 5.10 -12.77 9.92
N ARG A 114 4.36 -13.38 10.85
CA ARG A 114 4.45 -14.81 11.20
C ARG A 114 3.60 -15.71 10.31
N GLU A 115 2.58 -15.15 9.67
CA GLU A 115 1.56 -15.86 8.90
C GLU A 115 1.78 -15.70 7.38
N LEU A 116 2.41 -14.59 6.96
CA LEU A 116 2.54 -14.19 5.56
C LEU A 116 3.97 -14.26 5.03
N LYS A 117 4.09 -14.32 3.71
CA LYS A 117 5.39 -14.30 3.03
C LYS A 117 5.95 -12.88 2.96
N LYS A 118 7.28 -12.76 2.88
CA LYS A 118 8.00 -11.49 2.85
C LYS A 118 8.67 -11.29 1.50
N ILE A 119 8.60 -10.07 0.97
CA ILE A 119 9.36 -9.63 -0.20
C ILE A 119 9.95 -8.25 0.05
N ASN A 120 11.14 -7.99 -0.48
CA ASN A 120 11.74 -6.66 -0.43
C ASN A 120 11.48 -5.95 -1.77
N PHE A 121 10.88 -4.78 -1.70
CA PHE A 121 10.74 -3.86 -2.82
C PHE A 121 11.88 -2.84 -2.79
N TYR A 122 12.59 -2.72 -3.91
CA TYR A 122 13.70 -1.79 -4.08
C TYR A 122 13.29 -0.71 -5.07
N GLY A 123 13.15 0.52 -4.57
CA GLY A 123 12.81 1.68 -5.38
C GLY A 123 14.05 2.45 -5.80
N ILE A 124 14.07 2.88 -7.06
CA ILE A 124 15.07 3.80 -7.60
C ILE A 124 14.48 5.22 -7.58
N LYS A 125 15.16 6.16 -6.93
CA LYS A 125 14.85 7.59 -7.02
C LYS A 125 15.73 8.16 -8.14
N ALA A 126 15.13 8.61 -9.24
CA ALA A 126 15.87 9.29 -10.28
C ALA A 126 16.03 10.77 -9.91
N ASP A 127 17.23 11.31 -10.07
CA ASP A 127 17.52 12.72 -9.79
C ASP A 127 16.82 13.68 -10.76
N ASN A 128 16.44 13.19 -11.94
CA ASN A 128 15.62 13.91 -12.91
C ASN A 128 14.45 13.02 -13.35
N GLN A 129 13.21 13.41 -13.04
CA GLN A 129 12.00 12.66 -13.42
C GLN A 129 11.85 12.51 -14.94
N GLU A 130 12.35 13.46 -15.74
CA GLU A 130 12.36 13.36 -17.21
C GLU A 130 13.11 12.10 -17.69
N ASN A 131 14.14 11.65 -16.96
CA ASN A 131 14.93 10.45 -17.31
C ASN A 131 14.15 9.15 -17.10
N THR A 132 12.99 9.18 -16.45
CA THR A 132 12.15 8.00 -16.21
C THR A 132 11.06 7.82 -17.26
N LYS A 133 10.83 8.80 -18.16
CA LYS A 133 9.85 8.72 -19.26
C LYS A 133 10.13 7.61 -20.27
N VAL A 134 11.35 7.09 -20.32
CA VAL A 134 11.75 5.98 -21.22
C VAL A 134 11.43 4.60 -20.61
N LEU A 135 11.10 4.55 -19.32
CA LEU A 135 10.89 3.30 -18.57
C LEU A 135 9.41 2.96 -18.33
N THR A 136 8.48 3.78 -18.84
CA THR A 136 7.02 3.60 -18.80
C THR A 136 6.45 3.60 -20.19
#